data_AF-A0A529SY42-F1
#
_entry.id   AF-A0A529SY42-F1
#
_cell.length_a   1.000
_cell.length_b   1.000
_cell.length_c   1.000
_cell.angle_alpha   90.00
_cell.angle_beta   90.00
_cell.angle_gamma   90.00
#
_symmetry.space_group_name_H-M   'P 1'
#
loop_
_entity.id
_entity.type
_entity.pdbx_description
1 polymer ?
#
loop_
_entity_poly.entity_id
_entity_poly.type
_entity_poly.pdbx_seq_one_letter_code
_entity_poly.pdbx_strand_id
1 'polypeptide(L)'
;FMVFMAIPVIAPGIGQFVMLFATWHWIFVTMAIGALIASTWALLRLPETLHAEYRRPLTISSVVGGFRIVLTNRLTLCYAFASTFIFAAMFGFISSAQQIYIDIFHVGELFPLIFAGVAAVLAFSNYLNSRLVGQIGMRRLSQGALLIFLCISLAWLVVSLEMQMPLWLFITFFAGAMLPFGGLGANFNALAME
;
A
#
# COMPACT_ATOMS: atom_id res chain seq x y z
N PHE A 1 9.54 4.96 -3.59
CA PHE A 1 8.18 4.52 -3.24
C PHE A 1 7.21 4.48 -4.42
N MET A 2 7.24 5.43 -5.38
CA MET A 2 6.33 5.41 -6.55
C MET A 2 6.34 4.08 -7.34
N VAL A 3 7.51 3.46 -7.56
CA VAL A 3 7.61 2.18 -8.30
C VAL A 3 6.96 1.01 -7.55
N PHE A 4 7.11 0.93 -6.23
CA PHE A 4 6.50 -0.13 -5.41
C PHE A 4 4.97 -0.02 -5.38
N MET A 5 4.43 1.21 -5.41
CA MET A 5 2.98 1.46 -5.42
C MET A 5 2.33 1.27 -6.80
N ALA A 6 3.11 1.17 -7.88
CA ALA A 6 2.59 0.83 -9.20
C ALA A 6 2.25 -0.66 -9.35
N ILE A 7 2.84 -1.53 -8.53
CA ILE A 7 2.67 -2.98 -8.64
C ILE A 7 1.21 -3.40 -8.38
N PRO A 8 0.51 -2.94 -7.31
CA PRO A 8 -0.90 -3.27 -7.10
C PRO A 8 -1.81 -2.82 -8.25
N VAL A 9 -1.45 -1.75 -8.97
CA VAL A 9 -2.22 -1.25 -10.13
C VAL A 9 -2.14 -2.26 -11.28
N ILE A 10 -0.93 -2.75 -11.56
CA ILE A 10 -0.62 -3.51 -12.78
C ILE A 10 -0.83 -5.01 -12.56
N ALA A 11 -0.61 -5.51 -11.34
CA ALA A 11 -0.63 -6.93 -11.03
C ALA A 11 -1.98 -7.63 -11.36
N PRO A 12 -3.16 -7.07 -11.02
CA PRO A 12 -4.44 -7.66 -11.41
C PRO A 12 -4.61 -7.75 -12.93
N GLY A 13 -4.16 -6.73 -13.67
CA GLY A 13 -4.21 -6.71 -15.14
C GLY A 13 -3.31 -7.77 -15.77
N ILE A 14 -2.10 -7.97 -15.25
CA ILE A 14 -1.22 -9.08 -15.68
C ILE A 14 -1.87 -10.43 -15.36
N GLY A 15 -2.44 -10.59 -14.16
CA GLY A 15 -3.12 -11.82 -13.75
C GLY A 15 -4.31 -12.16 -14.67
N GLN A 16 -5.16 -11.17 -14.97
CA GLN A 16 -6.28 -11.35 -15.90
C GLN A 16 -5.77 -11.67 -17.31
N PHE A 17 -4.76 -10.97 -17.80
CA PHE A 17 -4.19 -11.23 -19.12
C PHE A 17 -3.69 -12.67 -19.27
N VAL A 18 -3.02 -13.21 -18.25
CA VAL A 18 -2.60 -14.63 -18.24
C VAL A 18 -3.82 -15.55 -18.27
N MET A 19 -4.86 -15.25 -17.50
CA MET A 19 -6.09 -16.04 -17.44
C MET A 19 -6.91 -16.05 -18.75
N LEU A 20 -6.69 -15.09 -19.65
CA LEU A 20 -7.32 -15.09 -20.98
C LEU A 20 -6.77 -16.18 -21.92
N PHE A 21 -5.53 -16.60 -21.73
CA PHE A 21 -4.84 -17.52 -22.63
C PHE A 21 -4.38 -18.82 -21.96
N ALA A 22 -4.39 -18.88 -20.63
CA ALA A 22 -3.80 -19.96 -19.86
C ALA A 22 -4.54 -20.23 -18.54
N THR A 23 -4.18 -21.34 -17.89
CA THR A 23 -4.71 -21.70 -16.57
C THR A 23 -3.97 -20.96 -15.46
N TRP A 24 -4.57 -20.92 -14.26
CA TRP A 24 -4.04 -20.22 -13.08
C TRP A 24 -2.60 -20.60 -12.69
N HIS A 25 -2.15 -21.82 -13.01
CA HIS A 25 -0.77 -22.27 -12.75
C HIS A 25 0.27 -21.38 -13.45
N TRP A 26 -0.07 -20.81 -14.61
CA TRP A 26 0.83 -19.94 -15.36
C TRP A 26 1.12 -18.61 -14.65
N ILE A 27 0.25 -18.16 -13.73
CA ILE A 27 0.54 -17.00 -12.88
C ILE A 27 1.81 -17.25 -12.06
N PHE A 28 1.93 -18.44 -11.47
CA PHE A 28 3.12 -18.82 -10.69
C PHE A 28 4.37 -18.94 -11.57
N VAL A 29 4.22 -19.48 -12.79
CA VAL A 29 5.33 -19.56 -13.75
C VAL A 29 5.82 -18.17 -14.15
N THR A 30 4.91 -17.24 -14.44
CA THR A 30 5.26 -15.84 -14.75
C THR A 30 5.98 -15.17 -13.58
N MET A 31 5.51 -15.37 -12.35
CA MET A 31 6.18 -14.86 -11.14
C MET A 31 7.58 -15.46 -10.96
N ALA A 32 7.75 -16.77 -11.18
CA ALA A 32 9.04 -17.46 -11.09
C ALA A 32 10.05 -16.94 -12.13
N ILE A 33 9.60 -16.72 -13.37
CA ILE A 33 10.43 -16.12 -14.43
C ILE A 33 10.85 -14.70 -14.04
N GLY A 34 9.91 -13.88 -13.56
CA GLY A 34 10.20 -12.53 -13.08
C GLY A 34 11.22 -12.51 -11.94
N ALA A 35 11.08 -13.41 -10.97
CA ALA A 35 12.02 -13.56 -9.85
C ALA A 35 13.42 -13.99 -10.33
N LEU A 36 13.51 -14.91 -11.30
CA LEU A 36 14.77 -15.36 -11.88
C LEU A 36 15.49 -14.21 -12.60
N ILE A 37 14.77 -13.43 -13.41
CA ILE A 37 15.32 -12.27 -14.11
C ILE A 37 15.86 -11.25 -13.10
N ALA A 38 15.04 -10.88 -12.10
CA ALA A 38 15.43 -9.90 -11.09
C ALA A 38 16.64 -10.37 -10.26
N SER A 39 16.66 -11.64 -9.87
CA SER A 39 17.77 -12.23 -9.09
C SER A 39 19.06 -12.29 -9.91
N THR A 40 18.98 -12.73 -11.17
CA THR A 40 20.14 -12.77 -12.08
C THR A 40 20.71 -11.38 -12.31
N TRP A 41 19.83 -10.39 -12.54
CA TRP A 41 20.26 -9.00 -12.69
C TRP A 41 20.93 -8.46 -11.43
N ALA A 42 20.35 -8.72 -10.25
CA ALA A 42 20.91 -8.30 -8.98
C ALA A 42 22.28 -8.95 -8.73
N LEU A 43 22.44 -10.25 -9.01
CA LEU A 43 23.72 -10.95 -8.87
C LEU A 43 24.82 -10.38 -9.78
N LEU A 44 24.46 -9.95 -10.99
CA LEU A 44 25.43 -9.43 -11.97
C LEU A 44 25.76 -7.95 -11.78
N ARG A 45 24.84 -7.15 -11.23
CA ARG A 45 24.99 -5.67 -11.18
C ARG A 45 25.00 -5.05 -9.80
N LEU A 46 24.48 -5.71 -8.76
CA LEU A 46 24.44 -5.13 -7.42
C LEU A 46 25.81 -5.35 -6.75
N PRO A 47 26.64 -4.31 -6.57
CA PRO A 47 27.87 -4.47 -5.81
C PRO A 47 27.56 -4.79 -4.35
N GLU A 48 28.45 -5.49 -3.68
CA GLU A 48 28.37 -5.66 -2.23
C GLU A 48 28.45 -4.28 -1.56
N THR A 49 27.39 -3.91 -0.84
CA THR A 49 27.28 -2.60 -0.18
C THR A 49 27.74 -2.64 1.26
N LEU A 50 27.85 -3.84 1.85
CA LEU A 50 28.30 -4.01 3.22
C LEU A 50 29.82 -4.18 3.28
N HIS A 51 30.53 -3.07 3.44
CA HIS A 51 31.97 -3.10 3.72
C HIS A 51 32.28 -3.87 5.01
N ALA A 52 33.41 -4.57 5.03
CA ALA A 52 33.82 -5.41 6.15
C ALA A 52 33.87 -4.65 7.49
N GLU A 53 34.21 -3.36 7.45
CA GLU A 53 34.31 -2.47 8.62
C GLU A 53 32.95 -2.16 9.26
N TYR A 54 31.85 -2.24 8.51
CA TYR A 54 30.49 -2.01 9.03
C TYR A 54 29.80 -3.28 9.52
N ARG A 55 30.48 -4.45 9.43
CA ARG A 55 29.92 -5.72 9.88
C ARG A 55 29.80 -5.73 11.39
N ARG A 56 28.56 -5.63 11.87
CA ARG A 56 28.24 -5.81 13.28
C ARG A 56 28.07 -7.30 13.58
N PRO A 57 28.57 -7.80 14.72
CA PRO A 57 28.34 -9.18 15.10
C PRO A 57 26.84 -9.41 15.34
N LEU A 58 26.27 -10.39 14.64
CA LEU A 58 24.87 -10.78 14.78
C LEU A 58 24.70 -11.52 16.12
N THR A 59 24.34 -10.78 17.17
CA THR A 59 24.13 -11.32 18.52
C THR A 59 22.68 -11.12 18.93
N ILE A 60 22.12 -12.09 19.65
CA ILE A 60 20.73 -12.00 20.12
C ILE A 60 20.55 -10.74 20.99
N SER A 61 21.54 -10.39 21.81
CA SER A 61 21.52 -9.20 22.65
C SER A 61 21.43 -7.90 21.85
N SER A 62 22.14 -7.78 20.73
CA SER A 62 22.08 -6.57 19.88
C SER A 62 20.72 -6.46 19.18
N VAL A 63 20.15 -7.57 18.72
CA VAL A 63 18.81 -7.62 18.11
C VAL A 63 17.74 -7.22 19.13
N VAL A 64 17.72 -7.87 20.30
CA VAL A 64 16.75 -7.58 21.37
C VAL A 64 16.91 -6.14 21.88
N GLY A 65 18.14 -5.64 22.00
CA GLY A 65 18.43 -4.25 22.34
C GLY A 65 17.81 -3.27 21.36
N GLY A 66 17.92 -3.54 20.06
CA GLY A 66 17.28 -2.74 19.00
C GLY A 66 15.74 -2.72 19.12
N PHE A 67 15.11 -3.89 19.29
CA PHE A 67 13.67 -3.97 19.54
C PHE A 67 13.23 -3.20 20.78
N ARG A 68 14.01 -3.27 21.87
CA ARG A 68 13.71 -2.53 23.10
C ARG A 68 13.71 -1.02 22.87
N ILE A 69 14.66 -0.49 22.12
CA ILE A 69 14.72 0.95 21.79
C ILE A 69 13.44 1.37 21.04
N VAL A 70 13.06 0.60 20.03
CA VAL A 70 11.86 0.88 19.22
C VAL A 70 10.57 0.79 20.05
N LEU A 71 10.43 -0.27 20.85
CA LEU A 71 9.23 -0.52 21.65
C LEU A 71 9.10 0.39 22.88
N THR A 72 10.20 0.98 23.36
CA THR A 72 10.16 1.95 24.47
C THR A 72 10.00 3.39 24.00
N ASN A 73 10.27 3.68 22.73
CA ASN A 73 9.99 4.98 22.14
C ASN A 73 8.50 5.11 21.83
N ARG A 74 7.81 5.93 22.63
CA ARG A 74 6.37 6.20 22.48
C ARG A 74 6.00 6.76 21.11
N LEU A 75 6.83 7.61 20.51
CA LEU A 75 6.55 8.23 19.22
C LEU A 75 6.58 7.20 18.11
N THR A 76 7.66 6.41 18.05
CA THR A 76 7.80 5.30 17.10
C THR A 76 6.67 4.28 17.25
N LEU A 77 6.33 3.90 18.49
CA LEU A 77 5.26 2.95 18.76
C LEU A 77 3.88 3.48 18.33
N CYS A 78 3.57 4.75 18.59
CA CYS A 78 2.31 5.37 18.14
C CYS A 78 2.20 5.42 16.61
N TYR A 79 3.25 5.83 15.89
CA TYR A 79 3.22 5.83 14.43
C TYR A 79 3.24 4.43 13.83
N ALA A 80 3.87 3.46 14.50
CA ALA A 80 3.80 2.06 14.11
C ALA A 80 2.36 1.54 14.19
N PHE A 81 1.66 1.72 15.32
CA PHE A 81 0.25 1.34 15.45
C PHE A 81 -0.65 2.07 14.47
N ALA A 82 -0.46 3.38 14.28
CA ALA A 82 -1.23 4.15 13.32
C ALA A 82 -1.05 3.60 11.90
N SER A 83 0.19 3.29 11.51
CA SER A 83 0.50 2.64 10.23
C SER A 83 -0.17 1.27 10.14
N THR A 84 -0.08 0.45 11.19
CA THR A 84 -0.71 -0.88 11.24
C THR A 84 -2.22 -0.79 11.00
N PHE A 85 -2.94 0.10 11.66
CA PHE A 85 -4.39 0.24 11.47
C PHE A 85 -4.76 0.71 10.06
N ILE A 86 -4.01 1.65 9.51
CA ILE A 86 -4.20 2.15 8.15
C ILE A 86 -3.97 1.03 7.13
N PHE A 87 -2.87 0.28 7.25
CA PHE A 87 -2.59 -0.86 6.38
C PHE A 87 -3.61 -1.98 6.57
N ALA A 88 -4.06 -2.25 7.80
CA ALA A 88 -5.09 -3.25 8.06
C ALA A 88 -6.40 -2.93 7.35
N ALA A 89 -6.82 -1.66 7.32
CA ALA A 89 -8.00 -1.24 6.57
C ALA A 89 -7.83 -1.49 5.05
N MET A 90 -6.67 -1.17 4.49
CA MET A 90 -6.37 -1.42 3.07
C MET A 90 -6.35 -2.92 2.74
N PHE A 91 -5.67 -3.73 3.56
CA PHE A 91 -5.61 -5.18 3.34
C PHE A 91 -6.97 -5.84 3.54
N GLY A 92 -7.77 -5.38 4.50
CA GLY A 92 -9.15 -5.82 4.67
C GLY A 92 -9.96 -5.62 3.39
N PHE A 93 -9.85 -4.44 2.76
CA PHE A 93 -10.45 -4.21 1.45
C PHE A 93 -9.89 -5.15 0.38
N ILE A 94 -8.56 -5.25 0.22
CA ILE A 94 -7.94 -6.10 -0.81
C ILE A 94 -8.41 -7.56 -0.70
N SER A 95 -8.47 -8.10 0.52
CA SER A 95 -8.95 -9.46 0.78
C SER A 95 -10.42 -9.68 0.46
N SER A 96 -11.24 -8.62 0.57
CA SER A 96 -12.68 -8.65 0.25
C SER A 96 -13.01 -8.12 -1.15
N ALA A 97 -12.02 -7.61 -1.90
CA ALA A 97 -12.24 -6.87 -3.13
C ALA A 97 -12.92 -7.74 -4.20
N GLN A 98 -12.53 -9.01 -4.30
CA GLN A 98 -13.14 -9.94 -5.24
C GLN A 98 -14.63 -10.14 -4.93
N GLN A 99 -14.98 -10.39 -3.66
CA GLN A 99 -16.37 -10.58 -3.23
C GLN A 99 -17.18 -9.30 -3.44
N ILE A 100 -16.62 -8.14 -3.11
CA ILE A 100 -17.29 -6.86 -3.29
C ILE A 100 -17.57 -6.60 -4.78
N TYR A 101 -16.56 -6.65 -5.64
CA TYR A 101 -16.75 -6.28 -7.05
C TYR A 101 -17.46 -7.34 -7.88
N ILE A 102 -17.20 -8.63 -7.65
CA ILE A 102 -17.75 -9.72 -8.48
C ILE A 102 -19.08 -10.21 -7.90
N ASP A 103 -19.14 -10.50 -6.60
CA ASP A 103 -20.32 -11.16 -6.01
C ASP A 103 -21.42 -10.16 -5.62
N ILE A 104 -21.07 -8.96 -5.16
CA ILE A 104 -22.05 -7.94 -4.76
C ILE A 104 -22.40 -7.00 -5.92
N PHE A 105 -21.39 -6.43 -6.56
CA PHE A 105 -21.59 -5.42 -7.62
C PHE A 105 -21.69 -6.00 -9.03
N HIS A 106 -21.42 -7.29 -9.22
CA HIS A 106 -21.52 -7.98 -10.50
C HIS A 106 -20.78 -7.27 -11.65
N VAL A 107 -19.63 -6.66 -11.34
CA VAL A 107 -18.84 -5.83 -12.25
C VAL A 107 -18.21 -6.65 -13.39
N GLY A 108 -18.09 -7.97 -13.22
CA GLY A 108 -17.54 -8.88 -14.22
C GLY A 108 -16.11 -8.49 -14.64
N GLU A 109 -15.87 -8.44 -15.94
CA GLU A 109 -14.54 -8.19 -16.52
C GLU A 109 -14.04 -6.74 -16.35
N LEU A 110 -14.89 -5.82 -15.89
CA LEU A 110 -14.51 -4.43 -15.61
C LEU A 110 -13.74 -4.28 -14.28
N PHE A 111 -13.69 -5.31 -13.44
CA PHE A 111 -13.01 -5.27 -12.14
C PHE A 111 -11.58 -4.70 -12.20
N PRO A 112 -10.66 -5.22 -13.04
CA PRO A 112 -9.29 -4.69 -13.10
C PRO A 112 -9.22 -3.29 -13.68
N LEU A 113 -10.17 -2.86 -14.52
CA LEU A 113 -10.25 -1.48 -15.00
C LEU A 113 -10.61 -0.51 -13.86
N ILE A 114 -11.62 -0.85 -13.05
CA ILE A 114 -12.03 -0.05 -11.90
C ILE A 114 -10.90 -0.01 -10.85
N PHE A 115 -10.29 -1.16 -10.59
CA PHE A 115 -9.16 -1.27 -9.67
C PHE A 115 -7.97 -0.43 -10.13
N ALA A 116 -7.64 -0.47 -11.43
CA ALA A 116 -6.59 0.35 -12.02
C ALA A 116 -6.90 1.85 -11.90
N GLY A 117 -8.17 2.26 -12.07
CA GLY A 117 -8.60 3.65 -11.87
C GLY A 117 -8.36 4.15 -10.44
N VAL A 118 -8.73 3.35 -9.43
CA VAL A 118 -8.48 3.72 -8.04
C VAL A 118 -6.99 3.72 -7.72
N ALA A 119 -6.24 2.77 -8.26
CA ALA A 119 -4.82 2.69 -8.04
C ALA A 119 -4.07 3.85 -8.75
N ALA A 120 -4.62 4.42 -9.83
CA ALA A 120 -4.14 5.67 -10.42
C ALA A 120 -4.36 6.88 -9.49
N VAL A 121 -5.48 6.96 -8.78
CA VAL A 121 -5.71 7.98 -7.73
C VAL A 121 -4.69 7.86 -6.62
N LEU A 122 -4.36 6.64 -6.20
CA LEU A 122 -3.32 6.38 -5.21
C LEU A 122 -1.93 6.79 -5.70
N ALA A 123 -1.59 6.51 -6.96
CA ALA A 123 -0.33 6.94 -7.57
C ALA A 123 -0.23 8.47 -7.65
N PHE A 124 -1.31 9.13 -8.05
CA PHE A 124 -1.43 10.59 -8.08
C PHE A 124 -1.27 11.21 -6.68
N SER A 125 -1.91 10.62 -5.67
CA SER A 125 -1.76 11.01 -4.28
C SER A 125 -0.31 10.96 -3.81
N ASN A 126 0.41 9.87 -4.11
CA ASN A 126 1.82 9.73 -3.73
C ASN A 126 2.70 10.80 -4.40
N TYR A 127 2.44 11.09 -5.68
CA TYR A 127 3.12 12.17 -6.39
C TYR A 127 2.85 13.52 -5.71
N LEU A 128 1.59 13.82 -5.40
CA LEU A 128 1.20 15.05 -4.73
C LEU A 128 1.84 15.15 -3.33
N ASN A 129 1.87 14.05 -2.57
CA ASN A 129 2.52 13.97 -1.28
C ASN A 129 4.01 14.33 -1.37
N SER A 130 4.73 13.80 -2.37
CA SER A 130 6.17 14.11 -2.57
C SER A 130 6.45 15.60 -2.83
N ARG A 131 5.49 16.34 -3.39
CA ARG A 131 5.59 17.79 -3.63
C ARG A 131 5.19 18.59 -2.40
N LEU A 132 4.06 18.24 -1.78
CA LEU A 132 3.50 18.96 -0.64
C LEU A 132 4.32 18.77 0.64
N VAL A 133 4.97 17.62 0.80
CA VAL A 133 5.78 17.33 2.00
C VAL A 133 6.92 18.32 2.17
N GLY A 134 7.53 18.77 1.06
CA GLY A 134 8.59 19.77 1.08
C GLY A 134 8.11 21.19 1.41
N GLN A 135 6.81 21.48 1.25
CA GLN A 135 6.25 22.82 1.50
C GLN A 135 5.53 22.93 2.85
N ILE A 136 4.76 21.90 3.24
CA ILE A 136 3.87 21.93 4.40
C ILE A 136 4.49 21.21 5.62
N GLY A 137 5.48 20.34 5.37
CA GLY A 137 6.12 19.48 6.36
C GLY A 137 5.35 18.17 6.61
N MET A 138 6.09 17.10 6.90
CA MET A 138 5.55 15.73 7.06
C MET A 138 4.44 15.65 8.11
N ARG A 139 4.63 16.25 9.28
CA ARG A 139 3.72 16.09 10.41
C ARG A 139 2.33 16.69 10.15
N ARG A 140 2.27 17.93 9.66
CA ARG A 140 1.00 18.62 9.38
C ARG A 140 0.26 17.96 8.22
N LEU A 141 0.99 17.62 7.15
CA LEU A 141 0.42 16.95 5.98
C LEU A 141 -0.20 15.60 6.36
N SER A 142 0.49 14.81 7.16
CA SER A 142 0.02 13.46 7.53
C SER A 142 -1.13 13.50 8.53
N GLN A 143 -1.14 14.42 9.50
CA GLN A 143 -2.28 14.58 10.40
C GLN A 143 -3.53 15.08 9.66
N GLY A 144 -3.36 16.02 8.72
CA GLY A 144 -4.46 16.47 7.86
C GLY A 144 -5.01 15.34 6.99
N ALA A 145 -4.13 14.55 6.36
CA ALA A 145 -4.53 13.37 5.59
C ALA A 145 -5.27 12.34 6.45
N LEU A 146 -4.84 12.13 7.70
CA LEU A 146 -5.50 11.19 8.61
C LEU A 146 -6.93 11.65 8.96
N LEU A 147 -7.11 12.95 9.23
CA LEU A 147 -8.42 13.52 9.50
C LEU A 147 -9.34 13.44 8.28
N ILE A 148 -8.83 13.75 7.08
CA ILE A 148 -9.59 13.62 5.84
C ILE A 148 -9.99 12.16 5.60
N PHE A 149 -9.07 11.23 5.77
CA PHE A 149 -9.33 9.79 5.67
C PHE A 149 -10.44 9.37 6.65
N LEU A 150 -10.33 9.77 7.91
CA LEU A 150 -11.33 9.48 8.94
C LEU A 150 -12.71 10.03 8.58
N CYS A 151 -12.79 11.30 8.16
CA CYS A 151 -14.06 11.93 7.77
C CYS A 151 -14.71 11.21 6.58
N ILE A 152 -13.93 10.85 5.56
CA ILE A 152 -14.43 10.12 4.39
C ILE A 152 -14.90 8.72 4.81
N SER A 153 -14.13 8.00 5.62
CA SER A 153 -14.50 6.67 6.10
C SER A 153 -15.74 6.67 6.99
N LEU A 154 -15.91 7.68 7.85
CA LEU A 154 -17.12 7.83 8.67
C LEU A 154 -18.34 8.16 7.83
N ALA A 155 -18.21 9.09 6.88
CA ALA A 155 -19.28 9.41 5.94
C ALA A 155 -19.67 8.18 5.11
N TRP A 156 -18.67 7.43 4.65
CA TRP A 156 -18.88 6.19 3.90
C TRP A 156 -19.63 5.14 4.73
N LEU A 157 -19.25 4.97 6.00
CA LEU A 157 -19.93 4.05 6.93
C LEU A 157 -21.40 4.45 7.13
N VAL A 158 -21.67 5.73 7.41
CA VAL A 158 -23.05 6.22 7.64
C VAL A 158 -23.91 5.97 6.40
N VAL A 159 -23.42 6.35 5.21
CA VAL A 159 -24.15 6.12 3.96
C VAL A 159 -24.40 4.63 3.71
N SER A 160 -23.43 3.77 4.02
CA SER A 160 -23.57 2.32 3.87
C SER A 160 -24.65 1.69 4.76
N LEU A 161 -24.98 2.32 5.89
CA LEU A 161 -25.99 1.83 6.84
C LEU A 161 -27.41 2.26 6.44
N GLU A 162 -27.54 3.43 5.81
CA GLU A 162 -28.83 4.03 5.45
C GLU A 162 -29.35 3.57 4.07
N MET A 163 -28.45 3.21 3.15
CA MET A 163 -28.83 2.84 1.79
C MET A 163 -27.98 1.71 1.20
N GLN A 164 -28.58 0.96 0.27
CA GLN A 164 -27.82 0.07 -0.60
C GLN A 164 -26.92 0.92 -1.50
N MET A 165 -25.61 0.77 -1.30
CA MET A 165 -24.60 1.58 -1.96
C MET A 165 -24.51 1.23 -3.45
N PRO A 166 -24.79 2.15 -4.39
CA PRO A 166 -24.54 1.89 -5.80
C PRO A 166 -23.04 1.93 -6.10
N LEU A 167 -22.62 1.22 -7.15
CA LEU A 167 -21.21 1.05 -7.52
C LEU A 167 -20.46 2.38 -7.69
N TRP A 168 -21.06 3.37 -8.35
CA TRP A 168 -20.41 4.67 -8.58
C TRP A 168 -20.12 5.39 -7.25
N LEU A 169 -21.05 5.34 -6.29
CA LEU A 169 -20.90 5.97 -4.99
C LEU A 169 -19.84 5.26 -4.15
N PHE A 170 -19.82 3.93 -4.21
CA PHE A 170 -18.76 3.10 -3.64
C PHE A 170 -17.37 3.52 -4.16
N ILE A 171 -17.23 3.62 -5.48
CA ILE A 171 -15.96 4.01 -6.13
C ILE A 171 -15.56 5.43 -5.72
N THR A 172 -16.52 6.37 -5.63
CA THR A 172 -16.24 7.74 -5.19
C THR A 172 -15.70 7.78 -3.76
N PHE A 173 -16.34 7.09 -2.81
CA PHE A 173 -15.84 7.01 -1.43
C PHE A 173 -14.49 6.33 -1.36
N PHE A 174 -14.32 5.20 -2.06
CA PHE A 174 -13.10 4.42 -2.03
C PHE A 174 -11.92 5.19 -2.64
N ALA A 175 -12.08 5.77 -3.84
CA ALA A 175 -11.07 6.61 -4.47
C ALA A 175 -10.77 7.87 -3.63
N GLY A 176 -11.81 8.48 -3.05
CA GLY A 176 -11.70 9.60 -2.13
C GLY A 176 -10.87 9.27 -0.89
N ALA A 177 -11.04 8.08 -0.32
CA ALA A 177 -10.26 7.60 0.83
C ALA A 177 -8.82 7.20 0.43
N MET A 178 -8.61 6.68 -0.79
CA MET A 178 -7.26 6.36 -1.28
C MET A 178 -6.38 7.60 -1.51
N LEU A 179 -6.99 8.77 -1.72
CA LEU A 179 -6.28 10.02 -1.92
C LEU A 179 -5.48 10.48 -0.67
N PRO A 180 -6.05 10.60 0.54
CA PRO A 180 -5.26 10.85 1.74
C PRO A 180 -4.40 9.64 2.14
N PHE A 181 -4.84 8.41 1.86
CA PHE A 181 -4.11 7.19 2.20
C PHE A 181 -2.68 7.16 1.62
N GLY A 182 -2.50 7.56 0.35
CA GLY A 182 -1.19 7.53 -0.31
C GLY A 182 -0.11 8.34 0.40
N GLY A 183 -0.47 9.43 1.08
CA GLY A 183 0.49 10.23 1.87
C GLY A 183 0.80 9.66 3.25
N LEU A 184 -0.15 8.95 3.86
CA LEU A 184 -0.02 8.46 5.24
C LEU A 184 1.09 7.41 5.40
N GLY A 185 1.13 6.42 4.50
CA GLY A 185 2.07 5.30 4.62
C GLY A 185 3.55 5.72 4.54
N ALA A 186 3.90 6.58 3.59
CA ALA A 186 5.28 7.03 3.42
C ALA A 186 5.73 7.97 4.55
N ASN A 187 4.85 8.90 4.95
CA ASN A 187 5.22 9.91 5.94
C ASN A 187 5.24 9.37 7.37
N PHE A 188 4.35 8.44 7.73
CA PHE A 188 4.37 7.82 9.06
C PHE A 188 5.61 6.98 9.29
N ASN A 189 6.10 6.30 8.25
CA ASN A 189 7.36 5.55 8.33
C ASN A 189 8.54 6.51 8.58
N ALA A 190 8.61 7.62 7.85
CA ALA A 190 9.63 8.65 8.08
C ALA A 190 9.54 9.27 9.49
N LEU A 191 8.32 9.64 9.94
CA LEU A 191 8.07 10.20 11.27
C LEU A 191 8.38 9.22 12.40
N ALA A 192 8.30 7.91 12.16
CA ALA A 192 8.66 6.90 13.16
C ALA A 192 10.17 6.76 13.37
N MET A 193 10.98 7.22 12.39
CA MET A 193 12.44 7.20 12.42
C MET A 193 13.07 8.52 12.91
N GLU A 194 12.27 9.57 13.08
CA GLU A 194 12.66 10.81 13.80
C GLU A 194 12.83 10.53 15.31
#